data_AF-A0A2U1VQF8-F1
#
_entry.id   AF-A0A2U1VQF8-F1
#
_cell.length_a   1.000
_cell.length_b   1.000
_cell.length_c   1.000
_cell.angle_alpha   90.00
_cell.angle_beta   90.00
_cell.angle_gamma   90.00
#
_symmetry.space_group_name_H-M   'P 1'
#
loop_
_entity.id
_entity.type
_entity.pdbx_description
1 polymer ?
#
loop_
_entity_poly.entity_id
_entity_poly.type
_entity_poly.pdbx_seq_one_letter_code
_entity_poly.pdbx_strand_id
1 'polypeptide(L)'
;MGHLAAVVAATALAGCQFPGFATQQAALPAPPPKRAEPPAARGIWIVGSRSVEPRVRAVSATYEGTPDTRPNLTAEGTASGLRALCAGTGVEHPDMALADRAIRAEELRRCAAKGITLTEYALGPKQFAYVKDAHVVAIPGVRDFVGSWGLQGRPVSPATQPS
;
A
#
# COMPACT_ATOMS: atom_id res chain seq x y z
N MET A 1 91.89 9.21 15.19
CA MET A 1 91.81 9.06 16.66
C MET A 1 91.43 10.43 17.22
N GLY A 2 90.33 10.51 17.99
CA GLY A 2 90.00 11.61 18.90
C GLY A 2 89.49 12.93 18.28
N HIS A 3 88.24 13.30 18.59
CA HIS A 3 87.86 14.42 19.47
C HIS A 3 86.48 15.03 19.14
N LEU A 4 85.66 15.16 20.21
CA LEU A 4 84.72 16.26 20.56
C LEU A 4 83.64 16.65 19.52
N ALA A 5 82.35 16.38 19.70
CA ALA A 5 81.38 16.82 20.72
C ALA A 5 81.00 18.32 20.67
N ALA A 6 79.68 18.57 20.66
CA ALA A 6 78.89 19.82 20.68
C ALA A 6 78.82 20.56 19.32
N VAL A 7 77.63 20.88 18.79
CA VAL A 7 76.72 21.91 19.33
C VAL A 7 75.23 21.56 19.18
N VAL A 8 74.52 21.92 20.25
CA VAL A 8 73.07 21.94 20.49
C VAL A 8 72.39 23.10 19.75
N ALA A 9 71.21 22.87 19.15
CA ALA A 9 70.12 23.86 19.03
C ALA A 9 68.81 23.12 18.67
N ALA A 10 67.87 23.01 19.62
CA ALA A 10 66.59 23.76 19.64
C ALA A 10 65.57 23.26 18.59
N THR A 11 64.32 22.89 18.87
CA THR A 11 63.43 22.97 20.04
C THR A 11 62.27 22.03 19.72
N ALA A 12 61.88 21.17 20.65
CA ALA A 12 60.68 20.34 20.54
C ALA A 12 59.44 21.16 20.90
N LEU A 13 58.50 21.29 19.98
CA LEU A 13 57.09 21.49 20.31
C LEU A 13 56.31 20.31 19.74
N ALA A 14 55.95 19.41 20.65
CA ALA A 14 55.00 18.35 20.42
C ALA A 14 53.62 18.96 20.15
N GLY A 15 53.18 18.89 18.90
CA GLY A 15 51.78 19.04 18.52
C GLY A 15 51.32 17.72 17.92
N CYS A 16 50.49 16.97 18.66
CA CYS A 16 49.88 15.73 18.20
C CYS A 16 49.09 15.98 16.91
N GLN A 17 49.54 15.38 15.81
CA GLN A 17 48.73 15.24 14.61
C GLN A 17 47.72 14.11 14.85
N PHE A 18 46.45 14.44 15.06
CA PHE A 18 45.37 13.45 14.99
C PHE A 18 44.92 13.32 13.53
N PRO A 19 45.08 12.14 12.92
CA PRO A 19 44.60 11.91 11.57
C PRO A 19 43.07 11.80 11.59
N GLY A 20 42.44 12.57 10.72
CA GLY A 20 41.15 12.25 10.10
C GLY A 20 40.02 11.77 11.01
N PHE A 21 39.28 12.71 11.61
CA PHE A 21 37.86 12.47 11.86
C PHE A 21 37.06 13.12 10.72
N ALA A 22 36.95 12.39 9.61
CA ALA A 22 35.85 12.60 8.69
C ALA A 22 34.58 12.19 9.45
N THR A 23 33.76 13.16 9.85
CA THR A 23 32.43 12.91 10.38
C THR A 23 31.58 12.28 9.29
N GLN A 24 31.57 10.95 9.23
CA GLN A 24 30.52 10.20 8.54
C GLN A 24 29.23 10.45 9.30
N GLN A 25 28.44 11.40 8.82
CA GLN A 25 27.02 11.45 9.10
C GLN A 25 26.42 10.20 8.46
N ALA A 26 26.26 9.14 9.26
CA ALA A 26 25.40 8.05 8.89
C ALA A 26 23.99 8.63 8.71
N ALA A 27 23.54 8.70 7.47
CA ALA A 27 22.14 8.96 7.17
C ALA A 27 21.32 7.90 7.90
N LEU A 28 20.44 8.34 8.81
CA LEU A 28 19.51 7.44 9.48
C LEU A 28 18.72 6.66 8.41
N PRO A 29 18.44 5.35 8.62
CA PRO A 29 17.57 4.63 7.73
C PRO A 29 16.23 5.37 7.63
N ALA A 30 15.75 5.58 6.40
CA ALA A 30 14.44 6.17 6.18
C ALA A 30 13.40 5.40 7.02
N PRO A 31 12.46 6.10 7.69
CA PRO A 31 11.40 5.41 8.42
C PRO A 31 10.71 4.43 7.46
N PRO A 32 10.33 3.23 7.91
CA PRO A 32 9.59 2.31 7.07
C PRO A 32 8.36 3.06 6.53
N PRO A 33 7.95 2.81 5.26
CA PRO A 33 6.77 3.45 4.71
C PRO A 33 5.63 3.21 5.70
N LYS A 34 5.01 4.29 6.21
CA LYS A 34 3.84 4.18 7.08
C LYS A 34 2.82 3.33 6.32
N ARG A 35 2.62 2.09 6.76
CA ARG A 35 1.46 1.31 6.34
C ARG A 35 0.25 2.17 6.69
N ALA A 36 -0.67 2.33 5.74
CA ALA A 36 -1.92 3.01 6.03
C ALA A 36 -2.56 2.30 7.24
N GLU A 37 -2.60 2.99 8.37
CA GLU A 37 -3.17 2.48 9.60
C GLU A 37 -4.68 2.56 9.46
N PRO A 38 -5.43 1.48 9.70
CA PRO A 38 -6.88 1.53 9.58
C PRO A 38 -7.44 2.60 10.53
N PRO A 39 -8.32 3.51 10.07
CA PRO A 39 -8.91 4.51 10.95
C PRO A 39 -9.64 3.89 12.15
N ALA A 40 -9.74 4.64 13.26
CA ALA A 40 -10.42 4.22 14.50
C ALA A 40 -11.89 3.77 14.29
N ALA A 41 -12.50 4.23 13.19
CA ALA A 41 -13.66 3.66 12.51
C ALA A 41 -13.29 3.57 11.02
N ARG A 42 -12.74 2.42 10.58
CA ARG A 42 -12.10 2.33 9.25
C ARG A 42 -13.09 2.44 8.09
N GLY A 43 -14.36 2.17 8.34
CA GLY A 43 -15.38 2.10 7.31
C GLY A 43 -15.13 0.94 6.33
N ILE A 44 -15.82 0.99 5.20
CA ILE A 44 -15.50 0.13 4.06
C ILE A 44 -14.33 0.77 3.33
N TRP A 45 -13.18 0.11 3.29
CA TRP A 45 -11.96 0.66 2.73
C TRP A 45 -11.80 0.28 1.26
N ILE A 46 -11.82 1.30 0.41
CA ILE A 46 -11.80 1.19 -1.04
C ILE A 46 -10.54 1.87 -1.58
N VAL A 47 -9.82 1.17 -2.45
CA VAL A 47 -8.63 1.72 -3.13
C VAL A 47 -8.78 1.68 -4.65
N GLY A 48 -7.86 2.29 -5.42
CA GLY A 48 -7.72 1.98 -6.85
C GLY A 48 -7.90 3.16 -7.81
N SER A 49 -8.60 2.93 -8.93
CA SER A 49 -8.60 3.84 -10.08
C SER A 49 -9.20 5.22 -9.79
N ARG A 50 -8.45 6.28 -10.15
CA ARG A 50 -8.92 7.67 -10.16
C ARG A 50 -10.03 7.94 -11.18
N SER A 51 -10.07 7.21 -12.28
CA SER A 51 -11.10 7.40 -13.32
C SER A 51 -12.44 6.77 -12.96
N VAL A 52 -12.43 5.74 -12.09
CA VAL A 52 -13.64 5.05 -11.63
C VAL A 52 -14.17 5.65 -10.31
N GLU A 53 -13.27 6.25 -9.53
CA GLU A 53 -13.58 6.80 -8.21
C GLU A 53 -14.78 7.76 -8.18
N PRO A 54 -14.98 8.71 -9.13
CA PRO A 54 -16.13 9.61 -9.07
C PRO A 54 -17.47 8.89 -9.10
N ARG A 55 -17.56 7.78 -9.83
CA ARG A 55 -18.77 6.95 -9.92
C ARG A 55 -19.08 6.30 -8.57
N VAL A 56 -18.06 5.70 -7.93
CA VAL A 56 -18.24 5.01 -6.64
C VAL A 56 -18.43 6.02 -5.51
N ARG A 57 -17.81 7.19 -5.59
CA ARG A 57 -18.03 8.31 -4.65
C ARG A 57 -19.47 8.79 -4.69
N ALA A 58 -20.08 8.91 -5.88
CA ALA A 58 -21.50 9.29 -6.01
C ALA A 58 -22.43 8.28 -5.30
N VAL A 59 -22.19 6.97 -5.50
CA VAL A 59 -22.94 5.91 -4.81
C VAL A 59 -22.69 5.92 -3.30
N SER A 60 -21.45 6.19 -2.89
CA SER A 60 -21.08 6.28 -1.47
C SER A 60 -21.72 7.46 -0.76
N ALA A 61 -21.96 8.58 -1.47
CA ALA A 61 -22.58 9.76 -0.91
C ALA A 61 -24.07 9.54 -0.56
N THR A 62 -24.74 8.62 -1.25
CA THR A 62 -26.13 8.26 -0.99
C THR A 62 -26.28 7.01 -0.12
N TYR A 63 -25.17 6.41 0.31
CA TYR A 63 -25.20 5.19 1.13
C TYR A 63 -25.48 5.55 2.59
N GLU A 64 -26.60 5.05 3.12
CA GLU A 64 -27.01 5.25 4.51
C GLU A 64 -26.23 4.32 5.46
N GLY A 65 -24.98 4.69 5.76
CA GLY A 65 -24.08 3.96 6.64
C GLY A 65 -23.83 4.64 8.00
N THR A 66 -23.39 3.84 8.98
CA THR A 66 -22.80 4.34 10.23
C THR A 66 -21.33 4.72 9.99
N PRO A 67 -20.63 5.41 10.92
CA PRO A 67 -19.20 5.67 10.77
C PRO A 67 -18.36 4.42 10.44
N ASP A 68 -18.74 3.25 10.97
CA ASP A 68 -18.03 1.97 10.77
C ASP A 68 -18.36 1.26 9.46
N THR A 69 -19.44 1.66 8.78
CA THR A 69 -19.85 1.08 7.48
C THR A 69 -19.76 2.06 6.33
N ARG A 70 -19.42 3.33 6.59
CA ARG A 70 -19.31 4.35 5.54
C ARG A 70 -18.13 4.05 4.62
N PRO A 71 -18.28 4.10 3.28
CA PRO A 71 -17.17 3.93 2.36
C PRO A 71 -16.11 5.03 2.49
N ASN A 72 -14.85 4.61 2.57
CA ASN A 72 -13.67 5.47 2.55
C ASN A 72 -12.81 5.11 1.33
N LEU A 73 -12.68 6.06 0.39
CA LEU A 73 -12.06 5.85 -0.91
C LEU A 73 -10.70 6.55 -1.00
N THR A 74 -9.66 5.81 -1.35
CA THR A 74 -8.32 6.35 -1.69
C THR A 74 -7.92 5.93 -3.11
N ALA A 75 -7.87 6.89 -4.04
CA ALA A 75 -7.63 6.58 -5.45
C ALA A 75 -6.20 6.93 -5.90
N GLU A 76 -5.33 5.91 -5.96
CA GLU A 76 -3.92 6.02 -6.40
C GLU A 76 -3.66 5.36 -7.77
N GLY A 77 -4.68 4.77 -8.39
CA GLY A 77 -4.59 4.04 -9.66
C GLY A 77 -4.80 2.54 -9.51
N THR A 78 -5.25 1.90 -10.59
CA THR A 78 -5.64 0.47 -10.61
C THR A 78 -4.54 -0.46 -10.17
N ALA A 79 -3.31 -0.31 -10.68
CA ALA A 79 -2.22 -1.20 -10.32
C ALA A 79 -1.83 -1.06 -8.83
N SER A 80 -1.83 0.16 -8.28
CA SER A 80 -1.55 0.37 -6.85
C SER A 80 -2.66 -0.22 -5.98
N GLY A 81 -3.92 0.07 -6.32
CA GLY A 81 -5.07 -0.45 -5.58
C GLY A 81 -5.17 -1.97 -5.60
N LEU A 82 -4.96 -2.62 -6.74
CA LEU A 82 -4.95 -4.08 -6.83
C LEU A 82 -3.78 -4.70 -6.06
N ARG A 83 -2.61 -4.06 -6.02
CA ARG A 83 -1.50 -4.51 -5.15
C ARG A 83 -1.85 -4.39 -3.67
N ALA A 84 -2.44 -3.27 -3.25
CA ALA A 84 -2.86 -3.05 -1.88
C ALA A 84 -3.98 -4.02 -1.46
N LEU A 85 -4.95 -4.26 -2.34
CA LEU A 85 -5.99 -5.26 -2.14
C LEU A 85 -5.37 -6.65 -1.95
N CYS A 86 -4.49 -7.09 -2.85
CA CYS A 86 -3.85 -8.41 -2.74
C CYS A 86 -2.77 -8.49 -1.63
N ALA A 87 -2.60 -7.50 -0.74
CA ALA A 87 -1.55 -7.53 0.27
C ALA A 87 -1.82 -8.51 1.43
N GLY A 88 -3.09 -8.78 1.74
CA GLY A 88 -3.54 -9.66 2.82
C GLY A 88 -5.06 -9.57 3.07
N THR A 89 -5.57 -10.28 4.06
CA THR A 89 -6.94 -10.19 4.58
C THR A 89 -6.91 -9.72 6.03
N GLY A 90 -8.03 -9.25 6.58
CA GLY A 90 -8.07 -8.63 7.90
C GLY A 90 -8.52 -7.17 7.85
N VAL A 91 -8.57 -6.52 9.01
CA VAL A 91 -9.04 -5.13 9.16
C VAL A 91 -7.99 -4.11 8.71
N GLU A 92 -6.74 -4.53 8.61
CA GLU A 92 -5.56 -3.77 8.21
C GLU A 92 -5.35 -3.73 6.68
N HIS A 93 -6.28 -4.30 5.91
CA HIS A 93 -6.19 -4.39 4.45
C HIS A 93 -7.46 -3.84 3.77
N PRO A 94 -7.34 -3.28 2.54
CA PRO A 94 -8.50 -2.79 1.80
C PRO A 94 -9.52 -3.89 1.52
N ASP A 95 -10.80 -3.53 1.45
CA ASP A 95 -11.91 -4.46 1.16
C ASP A 95 -12.13 -4.67 -0.33
N MET A 96 -11.93 -3.59 -1.09
CA MET A 96 -12.17 -3.58 -2.52
C MET A 96 -11.24 -2.64 -3.27
N ALA A 97 -11.03 -2.94 -4.54
CA ALA A 97 -10.26 -2.11 -5.45
C ALA A 97 -11.05 -1.75 -6.71
N LEU A 98 -11.00 -0.48 -7.08
CA LEU A 98 -11.55 0.05 -8.32
C LEU A 98 -10.54 -0.09 -9.45
N ALA A 99 -11.01 -0.49 -10.63
CA ALA A 99 -10.15 -0.71 -11.79
C ALA A 99 -10.75 -0.15 -13.08
N ASP A 100 -9.91 0.53 -13.86
CA ASP A 100 -10.26 1.05 -15.18
C ASP A 100 -9.90 0.10 -16.34
N ARG A 101 -9.60 -1.15 -15.98
CA ARG A 101 -9.30 -2.28 -16.85
C ARG A 101 -9.58 -3.57 -16.09
N ALA A 102 -9.71 -4.68 -16.81
CA ALA A 102 -9.76 -5.98 -16.18
C ALA A 102 -8.48 -6.25 -15.37
N ILE A 103 -8.64 -6.98 -14.27
CA ILE A 103 -7.55 -7.53 -13.48
C ILE A 103 -6.74 -8.52 -14.33
N ARG A 104 -5.41 -8.46 -14.27
CA ARG A 104 -4.55 -9.40 -15.02
C ARG A 104 -4.33 -10.70 -14.26
N ALA A 105 -3.98 -11.75 -14.99
CA ALA A 105 -3.68 -13.05 -14.42
C ALA A 105 -2.56 -12.98 -13.36
N GLU A 106 -1.52 -12.15 -13.54
CA GLU A 106 -0.43 -11.98 -12.55
C GLU A 106 -0.95 -11.36 -11.25
N GLU A 107 -1.92 -10.46 -11.35
CA GLU A 107 -2.49 -9.77 -10.19
C GLU A 107 -3.38 -10.72 -9.39
N LEU A 108 -4.17 -11.55 -10.08
CA LEU A 108 -4.92 -12.63 -9.45
C LEU A 108 -4.01 -13.68 -8.82
N ARG A 109 -2.89 -14.04 -9.47
CA ARG A 109 -1.89 -14.96 -8.88
C ARG A 109 -1.32 -14.41 -7.57
N ARG A 110 -1.07 -13.09 -7.46
CA ARG A 110 -0.63 -12.47 -6.20
C ARG A 110 -1.68 -12.57 -5.10
N CYS A 111 -2.95 -12.36 -5.43
CA CYS A 111 -4.06 -12.56 -4.50
C CYS A 111 -4.15 -14.04 -4.06
N ALA A 112 -4.16 -14.97 -5.02
CA ALA A 112 -4.28 -16.40 -4.76
C ALA A 112 -3.13 -16.95 -3.91
N ALA A 113 -1.90 -16.47 -4.11
CA ALA A 113 -0.74 -16.83 -3.29
C ALA A 113 -0.89 -16.48 -1.80
N LYS A 114 -1.85 -15.60 -1.46
CA LYS A 114 -2.20 -15.21 -0.09
C LYS A 114 -3.57 -15.74 0.34
N GLY A 115 -4.15 -16.68 -0.41
CA GLY A 115 -5.48 -17.23 -0.15
C GLY A 115 -6.62 -16.23 -0.38
N ILE A 116 -6.37 -15.14 -1.11
CA ILE A 116 -7.38 -14.11 -1.39
C ILE A 116 -8.16 -14.51 -2.64
N THR A 117 -9.47 -14.68 -2.49
CA THR A 117 -10.42 -14.81 -3.59
C THR A 117 -11.19 -13.52 -3.79
N LEU A 118 -11.52 -13.20 -5.04
CA LEU A 118 -12.13 -11.95 -5.43
C LEU A 118 -13.41 -12.19 -6.23
N THR A 119 -14.39 -11.34 -5.97
CA THR A 119 -15.57 -11.16 -6.80
C THR A 119 -15.47 -9.85 -7.57
N GLU A 120 -15.70 -9.90 -8.88
CA GLU A 120 -15.75 -8.75 -9.77
C GLU A 120 -17.18 -8.24 -9.95
N TYR A 121 -17.35 -6.92 -9.88
CA TYR A 121 -18.57 -6.22 -10.23
C TYR A 121 -18.29 -5.28 -11.40
N ALA A 122 -19.00 -5.48 -12.51
CA ALA A 122 -18.91 -4.61 -13.68
C ALA A 122 -19.69 -3.31 -13.44
N LEU A 123 -18.97 -2.22 -13.21
CA LEU A 123 -19.52 -0.89 -13.01
C LEU A 123 -19.85 -0.19 -14.34
N GLY A 124 -19.24 -0.63 -15.43
CA GLY A 124 -19.45 -0.08 -16.76
C GLY A 124 -18.35 -0.49 -17.74
N PRO A 125 -18.31 0.09 -18.95
CA PRO A 125 -17.26 -0.17 -19.91
C PRO A 125 -15.90 0.17 -19.33
N LYS A 126 -15.03 -0.84 -19.17
CA LYS A 126 -13.72 -0.71 -18.53
C LYS A 126 -13.79 -0.13 -17.11
N GLN A 127 -14.86 -0.38 -16.36
CA GLN A 127 -14.97 0.05 -14.96
C GLN A 127 -15.37 -1.16 -14.11
N PHE A 128 -14.54 -1.51 -13.15
CA PHE A 128 -14.72 -2.69 -12.32
C PHE A 128 -14.50 -2.35 -10.84
N ALA A 129 -15.20 -3.07 -9.97
CA ALA A 129 -14.85 -3.19 -8.57
C ALA A 129 -14.51 -4.65 -8.26
N TYR A 130 -13.38 -4.87 -7.61
CA TYR A 130 -12.96 -6.17 -7.12
C TYR A 130 -13.10 -6.21 -5.62
N VAL A 131 -13.86 -7.15 -5.08
CA VAL A 131 -14.19 -7.25 -3.65
C VAL A 131 -13.63 -8.56 -3.12
N LYS A 132 -13.00 -8.52 -1.94
CA LYS A 132 -12.54 -9.74 -1.27
C LYS A 132 -13.70 -10.53 -0.72
N ASP A 133 -13.79 -11.80 -1.07
CA ASP A 133 -14.88 -12.65 -0.60
C ASP A 133 -14.85 -12.81 0.94
N ALA A 134 -13.65 -12.92 1.51
CA ALA A 134 -13.45 -12.99 2.96
C ALA A 134 -14.01 -11.74 3.70
N HIS A 135 -13.99 -10.57 3.05
CA HIS A 135 -14.45 -9.32 3.66
C HIS A 135 -15.96 -9.11 3.53
N VAL A 136 -16.63 -9.74 2.56
CA VAL A 136 -18.10 -9.70 2.43
C VAL A 136 -18.80 -10.26 3.68
N VAL A 137 -18.15 -11.17 4.41
CA VAL A 137 -18.69 -11.76 5.65
C VAL A 137 -18.05 -11.14 6.89
N ALA A 138 -16.73 -10.87 6.85
CA ALA A 138 -15.99 -10.46 8.04
C ALA A 138 -16.07 -8.96 8.37
N ILE A 139 -16.35 -8.10 7.39
CA ILE A 139 -16.30 -6.65 7.56
C ILE A 139 -17.70 -6.06 7.49
N PRO A 140 -18.15 -5.34 8.55
CA PRO A 140 -19.45 -4.69 8.57
C PRO A 140 -19.68 -3.79 7.35
N GLY A 141 -20.88 -3.86 6.77
CA GLY A 141 -21.31 -3.01 5.66
C GLY A 141 -20.82 -3.42 4.27
N VAL A 142 -19.76 -4.24 4.13
CA VAL A 142 -19.25 -4.62 2.79
C VAL A 142 -20.33 -5.28 1.95
N ARG A 143 -21.05 -6.25 2.53
CA ARG A 143 -22.16 -6.95 1.86
C ARG A 143 -23.27 -6.00 1.43
N ASP A 144 -23.70 -5.12 2.33
CA ASP A 144 -24.82 -4.23 2.09
C ASP A 144 -24.46 -3.17 1.04
N PHE A 145 -23.23 -2.67 1.08
CA PHE A 145 -22.73 -1.68 0.12
C PHE A 145 -22.58 -2.26 -1.29
N VAL A 146 -22.05 -3.48 -1.45
CA VAL A 146 -22.03 -4.11 -2.79
C VAL A 146 -23.44 -4.47 -3.27
N GLY A 147 -24.32 -4.85 -2.33
CA GLY A 147 -25.74 -5.11 -2.61
C GLY A 147 -26.48 -3.86 -3.10
N SER A 148 -26.13 -2.68 -2.58
CA SER A 148 -26.76 -1.41 -2.97
C SER A 148 -26.47 -1.00 -4.41
N TRP A 149 -25.50 -1.64 -5.08
CA TRP A 149 -25.20 -1.37 -6.50
C TRP A 149 -26.22 -2.02 -7.44
N GLY A 150 -26.98 -3.03 -6.98
CA GLY A 150 -27.90 -3.79 -7.82
C GLY A 150 -27.21 -4.59 -8.93
N LEU A 151 -25.90 -4.86 -8.78
CA LEU A 151 -25.07 -5.55 -9.76
C LEU A 151 -24.81 -6.98 -9.32
N GLN A 152 -24.78 -7.90 -10.29
CA GLN A 152 -24.36 -9.27 -10.03
C GLN A 152 -22.84 -9.36 -10.02
N GLY A 153 -22.30 -9.93 -8.93
CA GLY A 153 -20.87 -10.22 -8.81
C GLY A 153 -20.50 -11.52 -9.53
N ARG A 154 -19.30 -11.57 -10.09
CA ARG A 154 -18.72 -12.75 -10.74
C ARG A 154 -17.40 -13.14 -10.08
N PRO A 155 -17.23 -14.37 -9.58
CA PRO A 155 -15.95 -14.84 -9.08
C PRO A 155 -14.87 -14.76 -10.17
N VAL A 156 -13.67 -14.28 -9.82
CA VAL A 156 -12.53 -14.22 -10.75
C VAL A 156 -11.38 -15.10 -10.27
N SER A 157 -10.78 -15.82 -11.21
CA SER A 157 -9.64 -16.70 -10.96
C SER A 157 -8.56 -16.52 -12.04
N PRO A 158 -7.28 -16.84 -11.75
CA PRO A 158 -6.22 -16.76 -12.74
C PRO A 158 -6.51 -17.56 -14.02
N ALA A 159 -7.28 -18.65 -13.92
CA ALA A 159 -7.64 -19.50 -15.05
C ALA A 159 -8.67 -18.85 -16.01
N THR A 160 -9.40 -17.84 -15.54
CA THR A 160 -10.49 -17.21 -16.29
C THR A 160 -10.05 -15.90 -16.96
N GLN A 161 -8.87 -15.37 -16.65
CA GLN A 161 -8.39 -14.10 -17.20
C GLN A 161 -7.44 -14.33 -18.38
N PRO A 162 -7.55 -13.51 -19.44
CA PRO A 162 -6.56 -13.51 -20.50
C PRO A 162 -5.19 -13.13 -19.92
N SER A 163 -4.17 -13.86 -20.36
CA SER A 163 -2.75 -13.60 -20.08
C SER A 163 -2.30 -12.24 -20.62
#